data_AF-A0A6P3RAJ1-F1
#
_entry.id   AF-A0A6P3RAJ1-F1
#
_cell.length_a   1.000
_cell.length_b   1.000
_cell.length_c   1.000
_cell.angle_alpha   90.00
_cell.angle_beta   90.00
_cell.angle_gamma   90.00
#
_symmetry.space_group_name_H-M   'P 1'
#
loop_
_entity.id
_entity.type
_entity.pdbx_description
1 polymer ?
#
loop_
_entity_poly.entity_id
_entity_poly.type
_entity_poly.pdbx_seq_one_letter_code
_entity_poly.pdbx_strand_id
1 'polypeptide(L)'
;MAKLLSCVLGPRLYKIYRERDSERAPSGVPETPTSVTNPSSSSWDTYYQPRALEKHADSILALASVFWSISYYSSPFAFFYLYRKGYLSLSKVVPFSHYAGTLLLLLAGVACLRGIGRWTNPQYRQFITILEATHRNQSVENKRQLANYNFDFRSWPVDFHWEEPSSRKESRGGPSHRGVALLRPEPLHRGTADTLLNRVKKLPCQITSYLVAHTLGRRMLYPGSVYLLQKALMPVLLQGQARLVEECNGRRAKLLACDGNEIDTIFVDRRGTAEPQGQKLVICCEGNAGFYEVGCVSTPLEAGYSVLGWNHPGFAGSTGVPFPQNEANAMDVVVQFAIHRLGFQLQDIIIYAWSIGGFTATWAAMSYPDISAVILDASFDDLVPLALKVMPDSWRGLVTRTVRQHLNLNNAEQLCRYQGPVLLIRRTKDEIITTTVPEDIMSNRGNDLLLKLLQHRYPRVMAEEGLRVVRQWLEASSQLEEASIYSRWEVEEDWCLSVLRSYQAEHGPDFPWSVGEDMSADGRRQLALFLAQKHLHNFEATHCTPLPVQNFQMPWHL
;
A
#
# COMPACT_ATOMS: atom_id res chain seq x y z
N MET A 1 15.95 -13.51 -37.88
CA MET A 1 16.11 -14.46 -36.76
C MET A 1 16.13 -13.74 -35.41
N ALA A 2 17.14 -12.91 -35.10
CA ALA A 2 17.26 -12.26 -33.78
C ALA A 2 16.00 -11.52 -33.30
N LYS A 3 15.45 -10.61 -34.11
CA LYS A 3 14.25 -9.87 -33.70
C LYS A 3 12.97 -10.75 -33.60
N LEU A 4 12.90 -11.91 -34.27
CA LEU A 4 11.73 -12.82 -34.15
C LEU A 4 11.74 -13.49 -32.78
N LEU A 5 12.93 -13.87 -32.30
CA LEU A 5 13.11 -14.37 -30.95
C LEU A 5 12.66 -13.32 -29.91
N SER A 6 12.99 -12.05 -30.13
CA SER A 6 12.52 -10.94 -29.29
C SER A 6 11.00 -10.81 -29.27
N CYS A 7 10.30 -11.10 -30.37
CA CYS A 7 8.84 -11.10 -30.39
C CYS A 7 8.22 -12.32 -29.67
N VAL A 8 8.89 -13.48 -29.71
CA VAL A 8 8.46 -14.70 -29.00
C VAL A 8 8.59 -14.52 -27.48
N LEU A 9 9.75 -14.02 -27.03
CA LEU A 9 10.09 -13.83 -25.63
C LEU A 9 9.64 -12.48 -25.06
N GLY A 10 9.24 -11.55 -25.94
CA GLY A 10 8.89 -10.19 -25.56
C GLY A 10 7.65 -10.11 -24.66
N PRO A 11 7.52 -9.01 -23.89
CA PRO A 11 6.37 -8.79 -23.02
C PRO A 11 5.08 -8.61 -23.81
N ARG A 12 3.94 -8.82 -23.16
CA ARG A 12 2.65 -8.37 -23.68
C ARG A 12 2.60 -6.85 -23.69
N LEU A 13 2.19 -6.29 -24.82
CA LEU A 13 1.88 -4.87 -24.97
C LEU A 13 0.37 -4.69 -24.77
N TYR A 14 -0.01 -3.78 -23.88
CA TYR A 14 -1.41 -3.51 -23.52
C TYR A 14 -1.95 -2.28 -24.25
N LYS A 15 -1.19 -1.18 -24.22
CA LYS A 15 -1.66 0.12 -24.71
C LYS A 15 -0.49 0.95 -25.24
N ILE A 16 -0.79 1.82 -26.19
CA ILE A 16 0.12 2.83 -26.73
C ILE A 16 -0.50 4.18 -26.39
N TYR A 17 0.16 4.93 -25.53
CA TYR A 17 -0.25 6.27 -25.16
C TYR A 17 -0.01 7.25 -26.31
N ARG A 18 -0.87 8.25 -26.43
CA ARG A 18 -0.67 9.34 -27.40
C ARG A 18 0.61 10.10 -27.05
N GLU A 19 1.31 10.54 -28.09
CA GLU A 19 2.53 11.33 -27.94
C GLU A 19 2.19 12.62 -27.17
N ARG A 20 2.98 12.94 -26.15
CA ARG A 20 2.77 14.14 -25.33
C ARG A 20 2.98 15.35 -26.22
N ASP A 21 1.92 16.07 -26.57
CA ASP A 21 2.00 17.43 -27.13
C ASP A 21 2.57 18.37 -26.06
N SER A 22 3.87 18.28 -25.81
CA SER A 22 4.61 19.31 -25.09
C SER A 22 4.77 20.52 -26.02
N GLU A 23 4.35 21.69 -25.53
CA GLU A 23 4.47 23.03 -26.15
C GLU A 23 3.30 23.50 -27.04
N ARG A 24 2.12 23.71 -26.46
CA ARG A 24 1.33 24.89 -26.84
C ARG A 24 1.59 25.99 -25.83
N ALA A 25 2.34 27.00 -26.27
CA ALA A 25 2.44 28.29 -25.58
C ALA A 25 1.02 28.83 -25.29
N PRO A 26 0.82 29.59 -24.19
CA PRO A 26 -0.45 30.25 -23.94
C PRO A 26 -0.59 31.39 -24.95
N SER A 27 -1.18 31.12 -26.12
CA SER A 27 -1.65 32.18 -27.01
C SER A 27 -2.87 32.80 -26.34
N GLY A 28 -2.72 34.06 -25.93
CA GLY A 28 -3.77 34.82 -25.27
C GLY A 28 -4.97 35.15 -26.16
N VAL A 29 -5.93 35.77 -25.47
CA VAL A 29 -7.21 36.37 -25.90
C VAL A 29 -8.43 35.43 -25.82
N PRO A 30 -9.46 35.81 -25.03
CA PRO A 30 -10.70 35.04 -24.91
C PRO A 30 -11.67 35.36 -26.05
N GLU A 31 -12.11 34.34 -26.78
CA GLU A 31 -13.27 34.44 -27.67
C GLU A 31 -14.38 33.47 -27.26
N THR A 32 -15.60 33.94 -27.47
CA THR A 32 -16.92 33.52 -27.00
C THR A 32 -17.35 32.05 -27.26
N PRO A 33 -18.31 31.53 -26.47
CA PRO A 33 -18.66 30.11 -26.48
C PRO A 33 -19.76 29.79 -27.50
N THR A 34 -19.40 29.38 -28.71
CA THR A 34 -20.34 28.73 -29.64
C THR A 34 -19.62 27.84 -30.64
N SER A 35 -19.30 26.61 -30.24
CA SER A 35 -19.36 25.44 -31.13
C SER A 35 -19.20 24.16 -30.31
N VAL A 36 -20.22 23.32 -30.33
CA VAL A 36 -20.18 21.95 -29.83
C VAL A 36 -19.15 21.18 -30.66
N THR A 37 -17.95 20.98 -30.12
CA THR A 37 -16.99 20.03 -30.68
C THR A 37 -17.50 18.62 -30.45
N ASN A 38 -17.64 17.89 -31.56
CA ASN A 38 -17.97 16.47 -31.61
C ASN A 38 -17.19 15.65 -30.57
N PRO A 39 -17.80 14.59 -29.99
CA PRO A 39 -17.11 13.76 -29.00
C PRO A 39 -15.84 13.18 -29.63
N SER A 40 -14.72 13.39 -28.93
CA SER A 40 -13.42 12.83 -29.28
C SER A 40 -13.53 11.33 -29.56
N SER A 41 -12.83 10.87 -30.61
CA SER A 41 -12.55 9.45 -30.89
C SER A 41 -12.45 8.61 -29.61
N SER A 42 -13.18 7.50 -29.55
CA SER A 42 -13.31 6.68 -28.34
C SER A 42 -11.96 6.32 -27.72
N SER A 43 -11.84 6.37 -26.38
CA SER A 43 -10.59 6.04 -25.67
C SER A 43 -10.06 4.62 -25.96
N TRP A 44 -10.92 3.76 -26.53
CA TRP A 44 -10.63 2.41 -27.00
C TRP A 44 -9.66 2.34 -28.19
N ASP A 45 -9.58 3.40 -29.00
CA ASP A 45 -8.72 3.43 -30.21
C ASP A 45 -7.20 3.44 -29.89
N THR A 46 -6.83 3.60 -28.62
CA THR A 46 -5.42 3.64 -28.15
C THR A 46 -4.90 2.31 -27.60
N TYR A 47 -5.78 1.34 -27.32
CA TYR A 47 -5.34 0.02 -26.86
C TYR A 47 -4.65 -0.77 -27.99
N TYR A 48 -3.59 -1.51 -27.64
CA TYR A 48 -2.88 -2.32 -28.62
C TYR A 48 -3.81 -3.37 -29.23
N GLN A 49 -3.86 -3.42 -30.56
CA GLN A 49 -4.70 -4.35 -31.31
C GLN A 49 -3.85 -5.54 -31.78
N PRO A 50 -3.87 -6.68 -31.05
CA PRO A 50 -3.16 -7.88 -31.48
C PRO A 50 -3.79 -8.44 -32.76
N ARG A 51 -2.95 -8.95 -33.66
CA ARG A 51 -3.44 -9.68 -34.84
C ARG A 51 -4.09 -11.00 -34.43
N ALA A 52 -4.90 -11.58 -35.32
CA ALA A 52 -5.64 -12.81 -35.04
C ALA A 52 -4.75 -13.93 -34.46
N LEU A 53 -3.56 -14.17 -35.02
CA LEU A 53 -2.65 -15.20 -34.53
C LEU A 53 -2.17 -14.96 -33.08
N GLU A 54 -1.81 -13.71 -32.76
CA GLU A 54 -1.43 -13.32 -31.39
C GLU A 54 -2.61 -13.45 -30.44
N LYS A 55 -3.79 -12.95 -30.83
CA LYS A 55 -5.00 -12.98 -30.01
C LYS A 55 -5.39 -14.40 -29.60
N HIS A 56 -5.43 -15.35 -30.55
CA HIS A 56 -5.79 -16.74 -30.25
C HIS A 56 -4.73 -17.43 -29.40
N ALA A 57 -3.45 -17.19 -29.69
CA ALA A 57 -2.36 -17.76 -28.89
C ALA A 57 -2.38 -17.23 -27.45
N ASP A 58 -2.60 -15.93 -27.25
CA ASP A 58 -2.75 -15.32 -25.92
C ASP A 58 -3.97 -15.86 -25.17
N SER A 59 -5.10 -16.12 -25.84
CA SER A 59 -6.26 -16.76 -25.20
C SER A 59 -5.93 -18.17 -24.67
N ILE A 60 -5.19 -18.98 -25.44
CA ILE A 60 -4.77 -20.33 -25.02
C ILE A 60 -3.79 -20.26 -23.85
N LEU A 61 -2.78 -19.39 -23.91
CA LEU A 61 -1.82 -19.20 -22.82
C LEU A 61 -2.47 -18.61 -21.57
N ALA A 62 -3.45 -17.71 -21.75
CA ALA A 62 -4.25 -17.17 -20.65
C ALA A 62 -5.06 -18.26 -19.97
N LEU A 63 -5.66 -19.19 -20.72
CA LEU A 63 -6.38 -20.33 -20.17
C LEU A 63 -5.44 -21.28 -19.42
N ALA A 64 -4.29 -21.61 -20.02
CA ALA A 64 -3.28 -22.46 -19.39
C ALA A 64 -2.77 -21.87 -18.06
N SER A 65 -2.56 -20.55 -17.99
CA SER A 65 -2.15 -19.88 -16.74
C SER A 65 -3.24 -19.87 -15.66
N VAL A 66 -4.53 -19.82 -16.04
CA VAL A 66 -5.63 -20.01 -15.08
C VAL A 66 -5.59 -21.43 -14.52
N PHE A 67 -5.50 -22.46 -15.37
CA PHE A 67 -5.42 -23.84 -14.91
C PHE A 67 -4.20 -24.09 -14.03
N TRP A 68 -3.03 -23.56 -14.40
CA TRP A 68 -1.83 -23.62 -13.57
C TRP A 68 -2.06 -23.03 -12.18
N SER A 69 -2.74 -21.88 -12.12
CA SER A 69 -3.05 -21.22 -10.84
C SER A 69 -4.01 -22.04 -9.99
N ILE A 70 -5.09 -22.56 -10.59
CA ILE A 70 -6.04 -23.46 -9.90
C ILE A 70 -5.30 -24.70 -9.38
N SER A 71 -4.46 -25.32 -10.20
CA SER A 71 -3.63 -26.47 -9.81
C SER A 71 -2.67 -26.11 -8.67
N TYR A 72 -2.03 -24.94 -8.71
CA TYR A 72 -1.16 -24.47 -7.64
C TYR A 72 -1.90 -24.34 -6.31
N TYR A 73 -3.06 -23.66 -6.29
CA TYR A 73 -3.85 -23.48 -5.07
C TYR A 73 -4.51 -24.77 -4.56
N SER A 74 -4.88 -25.68 -5.46
CA SER A 74 -5.45 -27.00 -5.11
C SER A 74 -4.39 -28.06 -4.82
N SER A 75 -3.11 -27.80 -5.12
CA SER A 75 -2.04 -28.79 -5.05
C SER A 75 -1.90 -29.52 -3.71
N PRO A 76 -2.08 -28.90 -2.52
CA PRO A 76 -1.96 -29.63 -1.26
C PRO A 76 -3.05 -30.71 -1.12
N PHE A 77 -4.28 -30.39 -1.53
CA PHE A 77 -5.41 -31.33 -1.52
C PHE A 77 -5.25 -32.40 -2.60
N ALA A 78 -4.83 -32.01 -3.80
CA ALA A 78 -4.57 -32.92 -4.91
C ALA A 78 -3.46 -33.91 -4.56
N PHE A 79 -2.35 -33.45 -3.95
CA PHE A 79 -1.26 -34.30 -3.52
C PHE A 79 -1.69 -35.31 -2.46
N PHE A 80 -2.43 -34.87 -1.44
CA PHE A 80 -2.96 -35.77 -0.41
C PHE A 80 -3.91 -36.83 -1.01
N TYR A 81 -4.76 -36.44 -1.95
CA TYR A 81 -5.63 -37.35 -2.68
C TYR A 81 -4.83 -38.38 -3.50
N LEU A 82 -3.85 -37.93 -4.27
CA LEU A 82 -2.98 -38.79 -5.10
C LEU A 82 -2.16 -39.76 -4.24
N TYR A 83 -1.64 -39.30 -3.10
CA TYR A 83 -0.96 -40.15 -2.12
C TYR A 83 -1.89 -41.23 -1.57
N ARG A 84 -3.07 -40.84 -1.06
CA ARG A 84 -4.06 -41.79 -0.49
C ARG A 84 -4.52 -42.84 -1.49
N LYS A 85 -4.60 -42.50 -2.78
CA LYS A 85 -4.99 -43.41 -3.86
C LYS A 85 -3.83 -44.19 -4.48
N GLY A 86 -2.59 -44.02 -4.00
CA GLY A 86 -1.42 -44.73 -4.51
C GLY A 86 -1.06 -44.37 -5.96
N TYR A 87 -1.37 -43.16 -6.41
CA TYR A 87 -1.01 -42.66 -7.74
C TYR A 87 0.45 -42.20 -7.84
N LEU A 88 1.17 -42.09 -6.72
CA LEU A 88 2.59 -41.71 -6.67
C LEU A 88 3.57 -42.89 -6.92
N SER A 89 3.11 -43.94 -7.59
CA SER A 89 3.95 -45.08 -7.99
C SER A 89 4.68 -44.79 -9.31
N LEU A 90 5.93 -45.25 -9.44
CA LEU A 90 6.78 -45.04 -10.64
C LEU A 90 6.07 -45.41 -11.96
N SER A 91 5.32 -46.52 -11.97
CA SER A 91 4.56 -46.99 -13.15
C SER A 91 3.47 -46.02 -13.62
N LYS A 92 2.95 -45.15 -12.74
CA LYS A 92 1.89 -44.18 -13.04
C LYS A 92 2.44 -42.76 -13.25
N VAL A 93 3.58 -42.44 -12.62
CA VAL A 93 4.26 -41.14 -12.77
C VAL A 93 4.87 -40.98 -14.17
N VAL A 94 5.43 -42.06 -14.74
CA VAL A 94 6.07 -41.99 -16.08
C VAL A 94 5.06 -41.58 -17.17
N PRO A 95 3.89 -42.21 -17.33
CA PRO A 95 2.88 -41.73 -18.29
C PRO A 95 2.44 -40.28 -18.04
N PHE A 96 2.27 -39.88 -16.78
CA PHE A 96 1.93 -38.50 -16.43
C PHE A 96 2.99 -37.51 -16.91
N SER A 97 4.27 -37.87 -16.78
CA SER A 97 5.38 -37.04 -17.27
C SER A 97 5.37 -36.89 -18.80
N HIS A 98 4.96 -37.91 -19.56
CA HIS A 98 4.81 -37.80 -21.01
C HIS A 98 3.68 -36.85 -21.40
N TYR A 99 2.52 -36.92 -20.73
CA TYR A 99 1.42 -35.98 -20.95
C TYR A 99 1.83 -34.55 -20.61
N ALA A 100 2.51 -34.34 -19.49
CA ALA A 100 3.03 -33.04 -19.10
C ALA A 100 4.05 -32.50 -20.11
N GLY A 101 4.99 -33.35 -20.56
CA GLY A 101 5.98 -32.99 -21.59
C GLY A 101 5.34 -32.60 -22.92
N THR A 102 4.33 -33.37 -23.36
CA THR A 102 3.57 -33.08 -24.59
C THR A 102 2.82 -31.75 -24.48
N LEU A 103 2.16 -31.50 -23.34
CA LEU A 103 1.48 -30.25 -23.07
C LEU A 103 2.45 -29.05 -23.09
N LEU A 104 3.63 -29.18 -22.47
CA LEU A 104 4.65 -28.14 -22.48
C LEU A 104 5.15 -27.84 -23.90
N LEU A 105 5.35 -28.88 -24.72
CA LEU A 105 5.76 -28.72 -26.12
C LEU A 105 4.67 -28.00 -26.94
N LEU A 106 3.40 -28.34 -26.74
CA LEU A 106 2.28 -27.65 -27.36
C LEU A 106 2.21 -26.17 -26.94
N LEU A 107 2.35 -25.88 -25.65
CA LEU A 107 2.37 -24.50 -25.14
C LEU A 107 3.58 -23.71 -25.69
N ALA A 108 4.74 -24.34 -25.84
CA ALA A 108 5.90 -23.74 -26.50
C ALA A 108 5.61 -23.42 -27.98
N GLY A 109 4.93 -24.32 -28.70
CA GLY A 109 4.45 -24.08 -30.06
C GLY A 109 3.48 -22.89 -30.14
N VAL A 110 2.52 -22.79 -29.21
CA VAL A 110 1.59 -21.65 -29.10
C VAL A 110 2.34 -20.34 -28.83
N ALA A 111 3.35 -20.36 -27.96
CA ALA A 111 4.19 -19.18 -27.72
C ALA A 111 4.97 -18.74 -28.97
N CYS A 112 5.42 -19.68 -29.81
CA CYS A 112 6.03 -19.37 -31.09
C CYS A 112 5.03 -18.72 -32.07
N LEU A 113 3.80 -19.25 -32.16
CA LEU A 113 2.73 -18.66 -32.97
C LEU A 113 2.41 -17.23 -32.52
N ARG A 114 2.33 -17.00 -31.21
CA ARG A 114 2.19 -15.65 -30.65
C ARG A 114 3.32 -14.73 -31.12
N GLY A 115 4.57 -15.20 -31.05
CA GLY A 115 5.74 -14.45 -31.50
C GLY A 115 5.70 -14.10 -32.99
N ILE A 116 5.22 -15.01 -33.84
CA ILE A 116 4.99 -14.72 -35.27
C ILE A 116 3.89 -13.66 -35.43
N GLY A 117 2.80 -13.73 -34.66
CA GLY A 117 1.74 -12.73 -34.67
C GLY A 117 2.29 -11.33 -34.38
N ARG A 118 3.08 -11.21 -33.31
CA ARG A 118 3.79 -9.98 -32.89
C ARG A 118 4.80 -9.50 -33.92
N TRP A 119 5.56 -10.41 -34.52
CA TRP A 119 6.53 -10.11 -35.58
C TRP A 119 5.87 -9.44 -36.79
N THR A 120 4.66 -9.87 -37.14
CA THR A 120 3.96 -9.28 -38.28
C THR A 120 3.29 -7.94 -37.94
N ASN A 121 3.17 -7.57 -36.66
CA ASN A 121 2.59 -6.31 -36.23
C ASN A 121 3.65 -5.18 -36.20
N PRO A 122 3.51 -4.11 -36.99
CA PRO A 122 4.49 -3.02 -37.03
C PRO A 122 4.57 -2.25 -35.69
N GLN A 123 3.45 -2.04 -34.99
CA GLN A 123 3.42 -1.33 -33.71
C GLN A 123 4.22 -2.09 -32.65
N TYR A 124 4.03 -3.41 -32.56
CA TYR A 124 4.77 -4.26 -31.62
C TYR A 124 6.27 -4.29 -31.96
N ARG A 125 6.61 -4.32 -33.26
CA ARG A 125 8.01 -4.28 -33.71
C ARG A 125 8.72 -2.98 -33.34
N GLN A 126 8.02 -1.85 -33.41
CA GLN A 126 8.56 -0.56 -32.95
C GLN A 126 8.77 -0.60 -31.44
N PHE A 127 7.75 -0.99 -30.68
CA PHE A 127 7.82 -1.15 -29.23
C PHE A 127 9.00 -2.01 -28.78
N ILE A 128 9.13 -3.24 -29.30
CA ILE A 128 10.19 -4.16 -28.87
C ILE A 128 11.58 -3.62 -29.22
N THR A 129 11.71 -2.86 -30.32
CA THR A 129 12.97 -2.20 -30.68
C THR A 129 13.33 -1.11 -29.67
N ILE A 130 12.37 -0.29 -29.26
CA ILE A 130 12.57 0.75 -28.23
C ILE A 130 12.90 0.12 -26.88
N LEU A 131 12.21 -0.96 -26.50
CA LEU A 131 12.47 -1.69 -25.26
C LEU A 131 13.90 -2.25 -25.23
N GLU A 132 14.32 -2.93 -26.30
CA GLU A 132 15.69 -3.44 -26.41
C GLU A 132 16.74 -2.32 -26.42
N ALA A 133 16.45 -1.20 -27.07
CA ALA A 133 17.34 -0.04 -27.08
C ALA A 133 17.48 0.56 -25.68
N THR A 134 16.38 0.61 -24.92
CA THR A 134 16.35 1.10 -23.53
C THR A 134 17.11 0.18 -22.58
N HIS A 135 16.99 -1.14 -22.75
CA HIS A 135 17.77 -2.11 -21.97
C HIS A 135 19.27 -2.03 -22.26
N ARG A 136 19.65 -1.74 -23.51
CA ARG A 136 21.06 -1.52 -23.89
C ARG A 136 21.60 -0.18 -23.41
N ASN A 137 20.77 0.86 -23.45
CA ASN A 137 21.15 2.21 -23.05
C ASN A 137 19.94 2.92 -22.42
N GLN A 138 20.00 3.16 -21.11
CA GLN A 138 18.96 3.82 -20.33
C GLN A 138 19.02 5.35 -20.45
N SER A 139 19.18 5.88 -21.67
CA SER A 139 19.15 7.31 -21.93
C SER A 139 17.77 7.90 -21.59
N VAL A 140 17.75 9.19 -21.25
CA VAL A 140 16.50 9.92 -20.93
C VAL A 140 15.52 9.86 -22.10
N GLU A 141 16.03 9.96 -23.33
CA GLU A 141 15.20 9.90 -24.55
C GLU A 141 14.59 8.51 -24.77
N ASN A 142 15.37 7.43 -24.59
CA ASN A 142 14.85 6.06 -24.70
C ASN A 142 13.76 5.79 -23.65
N LYS A 143 13.97 6.24 -22.40
CA LYS A 143 12.97 6.15 -21.34
C LYS A 143 11.70 6.96 -21.67
N ARG A 144 11.85 8.16 -22.24
CA ARG A 144 10.73 9.01 -22.68
C ARG A 144 9.90 8.30 -23.76
N GLN A 145 10.54 7.69 -24.75
CA GLN A 145 9.86 6.94 -25.80
C GLN A 145 9.18 5.67 -25.25
N LEU A 146 9.87 4.95 -24.35
CA LEU A 146 9.32 3.75 -23.72
C LEU A 146 8.08 4.06 -22.85
N ALA A 147 8.05 5.24 -22.22
CA ALA A 147 6.92 5.69 -21.41
C ALA A 147 5.62 5.88 -22.22
N ASN A 148 5.68 5.91 -23.55
CA ASN A 148 4.50 5.91 -24.41
C ASN A 148 3.86 4.51 -24.56
N TYR A 149 4.42 3.47 -23.95
CA TYR A 149 3.91 2.11 -24.03
C TYR A 149 3.56 1.57 -22.65
N ASN A 150 2.42 0.90 -22.54
CA ASN A 150 2.04 0.10 -21.38
C ASN A 150 2.21 -1.38 -21.71
N PHE A 151 3.03 -2.10 -20.96
CA PHE A 151 3.39 -3.50 -21.20
C PHE A 151 3.69 -4.23 -19.88
N ASP A 152 3.94 -5.54 -19.94
CA ASP A 152 4.24 -6.35 -18.76
C ASP A 152 5.37 -5.72 -17.92
N PHE A 153 5.04 -5.38 -16.66
CA PHE A 153 5.95 -4.68 -15.76
C PHE A 153 7.29 -5.39 -15.55
N ARG A 154 7.31 -6.73 -15.61
CA ARG A 154 8.55 -7.53 -15.51
C ARG A 154 9.63 -7.08 -16.51
N SER A 155 9.24 -6.59 -17.69
CA SER A 155 10.22 -6.14 -18.70
C SER A 155 10.58 -4.66 -18.58
N TRP A 156 9.89 -3.91 -17.71
CA TRP A 156 10.17 -2.49 -17.48
C TRP A 156 11.57 -2.31 -16.86
N PRO A 157 12.42 -1.41 -17.36
CA PRO A 157 13.76 -1.20 -16.80
C PRO A 157 13.68 -0.57 -15.41
N VAL A 158 14.61 -0.90 -14.51
CA VAL A 158 14.65 -0.26 -13.18
C VAL A 158 14.95 1.24 -13.33
N ASP A 159 14.20 2.06 -12.63
CA ASP A 159 14.29 3.52 -12.64
C ASP A 159 15.04 4.09 -11.43
N PHE A 160 15.03 3.36 -10.31
CA PHE A 160 15.73 3.72 -9.09
C PHE A 160 16.08 2.49 -8.26
N HIS A 161 17.30 2.45 -7.73
CA HIS A 161 17.77 1.43 -6.80
C HIS A 161 17.94 2.00 -5.38
N TRP A 162 17.57 1.21 -4.38
CA TRP A 162 17.78 1.55 -2.97
C TRP A 162 19.25 1.86 -2.59
N GLU A 163 20.24 1.38 -3.38
CA GLU A 163 21.67 1.64 -3.15
C GLU A 163 22.14 2.97 -3.74
N GLU A 164 21.38 3.61 -4.66
CA GLU A 164 21.79 4.85 -5.33
C GLU A 164 22.23 5.95 -4.34
N PRO A 165 21.50 6.22 -3.24
CA PRO A 165 21.92 7.21 -2.25
C PRO A 165 23.23 6.84 -1.53
N SER A 166 23.45 5.54 -1.27
CA SER A 166 24.60 5.02 -0.52
C SER A 166 25.92 5.08 -1.30
N SER A 167 25.85 5.29 -2.62
CA SER A 167 27.04 5.46 -3.48
C SER A 167 27.78 6.79 -3.26
N ARG A 168 27.20 7.72 -2.48
CA ARG A 168 27.89 8.91 -1.96
C ARG A 168 28.28 8.67 -0.49
N LYS A 169 29.59 8.62 -0.24
CA LYS A 169 30.23 8.53 1.09
C LYS A 169 29.56 9.48 2.10
N GLU A 170 28.73 8.95 3.00
CA GLU A 170 28.37 9.43 4.34
C GLU A 170 27.05 8.73 4.73
N SER A 171 27.08 7.62 5.46
CA SER A 171 26.88 7.69 6.91
C SER A 171 26.91 6.28 7.51
N ARG A 172 27.28 6.22 8.78
CA ARG A 172 27.41 4.99 9.58
C ARG A 172 26.02 4.39 9.85
N GLY A 173 25.73 3.26 9.22
CA GLY A 173 24.56 2.42 9.54
C GLY A 173 23.64 2.10 8.36
N GLY A 174 24.19 1.79 7.18
CA GLY A 174 23.37 1.35 6.06
C GLY A 174 22.61 0.04 6.35
N PRO A 175 21.38 -0.13 5.85
CA PRO A 175 20.63 -1.36 6.03
C PRO A 175 21.43 -2.54 5.44
N SER A 176 21.67 -3.56 6.27
CA SER A 176 22.24 -4.82 5.80
C SER A 176 21.33 -5.42 4.72
N HIS A 177 21.86 -6.28 3.83
CA HIS A 177 21.06 -7.12 2.91
C HIS A 177 19.92 -7.95 3.58
N ARG A 178 19.76 -7.88 4.91
CA ARG A 178 18.64 -8.45 5.67
C ARG A 178 17.38 -7.56 5.72
N GLY A 179 17.36 -6.41 5.02
CA GLY A 179 16.24 -5.48 4.97
C GLY A 179 16.31 -4.36 6.01
N VAL A 180 15.36 -3.43 5.93
CA VAL A 180 15.24 -2.30 6.87
C VAL A 180 14.78 -2.77 8.25
N ALA A 181 15.08 -1.99 9.29
CA ALA A 181 14.72 -2.37 10.65
C ALA A 181 13.20 -2.32 10.86
N LEU A 182 12.61 -3.46 11.19
CA LEU A 182 11.27 -3.49 11.78
C LEU A 182 11.33 -3.22 13.28
N LEU A 183 10.26 -2.60 13.80
CA LEU A 183 10.05 -2.52 15.23
C LEU A 183 9.82 -3.94 15.79
N ARG A 184 10.81 -4.46 16.50
CA ARG A 184 10.71 -5.76 17.14
C ARG A 184 9.78 -5.65 18.35
N PRO A 185 8.87 -6.62 18.55
CA PRO A 185 8.14 -6.74 19.80
C PRO A 185 9.11 -6.76 20.98
N GLU A 186 8.76 -6.11 22.09
CA GLU A 186 9.53 -6.28 23.32
C GLU A 186 9.65 -7.78 23.64
N PRO A 187 10.86 -8.28 23.94
CA PRO A 187 10.99 -9.66 24.36
C PRO A 187 10.19 -9.84 25.64
N LEU A 188 9.11 -10.64 25.57
CA LEU A 188 8.40 -11.11 26.76
C LEU A 188 9.43 -11.54 27.80
N HIS A 189 9.30 -10.98 29.02
CA HIS A 189 10.23 -11.16 30.13
C HIS A 189 10.73 -12.61 30.16
N ARG A 190 12.04 -12.76 29.97
CA ARG A 190 12.74 -14.05 29.87
C ARG A 190 12.68 -14.75 31.22
N GLY A 191 11.55 -15.41 31.49
CA GLY A 191 11.44 -16.39 32.57
C GLY A 191 12.46 -17.51 32.32
N THR A 192 13.34 -17.68 33.31
CA THR A 192 14.27 -18.79 33.57
C THR A 192 14.20 -20.02 32.64
N ALA A 193 15.37 -20.34 32.05
CA ALA A 193 15.74 -21.61 31.41
C ALA A 193 14.87 -22.10 30.24
N ASP A 194 15.11 -21.52 29.06
CA ASP A 194 14.63 -22.00 27.76
C ASP A 194 15.37 -23.32 27.39
N THR A 195 15.03 -24.39 28.11
CA THR A 195 15.64 -25.72 28.02
C THR A 195 15.38 -26.30 26.62
N LEU A 196 16.36 -27.03 26.05
CA LEU A 196 16.29 -27.62 24.71
C LEU A 196 15.00 -28.45 24.48
N LEU A 197 14.51 -29.09 25.54
CA LEU A 197 13.26 -29.86 25.57
C LEU A 197 11.99 -29.00 25.36
N ASN A 198 11.99 -27.76 25.84
CA ASN A 198 10.90 -26.79 25.61
C ASN A 198 10.94 -26.23 24.18
N ARG A 199 12.11 -26.12 23.54
CA ARG A 199 12.21 -25.79 22.11
C ARG A 199 11.64 -26.89 21.23
N VAL A 200 11.96 -28.16 21.51
CA VAL A 200 11.43 -29.31 20.77
C VAL A 200 9.91 -29.40 20.91
N LYS A 201 9.37 -29.22 22.12
CA LYS A 201 7.91 -29.19 22.35
C LYS A 201 7.18 -28.06 21.59
N LYS A 202 7.83 -26.91 21.38
CA LYS A 202 7.27 -25.76 20.65
C LYS A 202 7.44 -25.87 19.13
N LEU A 203 8.28 -26.79 18.65
CA LEU A 203 8.62 -26.92 17.23
C LEU A 203 7.42 -27.25 16.32
N PRO A 204 6.48 -28.15 16.68
CA PRO A 204 5.29 -28.40 15.86
C PRO A 204 4.46 -27.13 15.66
N CYS A 205 4.22 -26.37 16.74
CA CYS A 205 3.49 -25.11 16.65
C CYS A 205 4.23 -24.04 15.85
N GLN A 206 5.57 -24.01 15.90
CA GLN A 206 6.38 -23.12 15.05
C GLN A 206 6.21 -23.46 13.57
N ILE A 207 6.34 -24.74 13.21
CA ILE A 207 6.17 -25.20 11.83
C ILE A 207 4.74 -24.90 11.35
N THR A 208 3.72 -25.22 12.14
CA THR A 208 2.32 -24.94 11.78
C THR A 208 2.08 -23.45 11.61
N SER A 209 2.54 -22.59 12.54
CA SER A 209 2.42 -21.14 12.40
C SER A 209 3.12 -20.62 11.14
N TYR A 210 4.32 -21.10 10.85
CA TYR A 210 5.04 -20.75 9.63
C TYR A 210 4.26 -21.15 8.37
N LEU A 211 3.77 -22.40 8.31
CA LEU A 211 2.99 -22.89 7.18
C LEU A 211 1.70 -22.07 7.01
N VAL A 212 0.97 -21.80 8.08
CA VAL A 212 -0.26 -20.99 8.06
C VAL A 212 0.05 -19.59 7.54
N ALA A 213 1.07 -18.92 8.07
CA ALA A 213 1.46 -17.57 7.63
C ALA A 213 1.82 -17.55 6.13
N HIS A 214 2.63 -18.50 5.67
CA HIS A 214 3.16 -18.52 4.31
C HIS A 214 2.19 -19.07 3.25
N THR A 215 1.04 -19.62 3.64
CA THR A 215 0.05 -20.19 2.72
C THR A 215 -1.30 -19.49 2.77
N LEU A 216 -1.97 -19.52 3.92
CA LEU A 216 -3.34 -19.03 4.08
C LEU A 216 -3.36 -17.63 4.70
N GLY A 217 -2.68 -17.44 5.84
CA GLY A 217 -2.73 -16.23 6.64
C GLY A 217 -2.37 -14.98 5.85
N ARG A 218 -1.23 -14.97 5.16
CA ARG A 218 -0.83 -13.83 4.31
C ARG A 218 -1.83 -13.55 3.19
N ARG A 219 -2.41 -14.58 2.57
CA ARG A 219 -3.38 -14.41 1.45
C ARG A 219 -4.72 -13.87 1.93
N MET A 220 -5.15 -14.22 3.14
CA MET A 220 -6.32 -13.62 3.78
C MET A 220 -6.04 -12.18 4.21
N LEU A 221 -4.84 -11.90 4.69
CA LEU A 221 -4.44 -10.57 5.13
C LEU A 221 -4.26 -9.60 3.96
N TYR A 222 -3.72 -10.07 2.83
CA TYR A 222 -3.49 -9.31 1.60
C TYR A 222 -4.06 -10.06 0.37
N PRO A 223 -5.39 -10.12 0.22
CA PRO A 223 -6.04 -10.78 -0.91
C PRO A 223 -5.65 -10.19 -2.26
N GLY A 224 -5.29 -8.89 -2.33
CA GLY A 224 -4.75 -8.26 -3.54
C GLY A 224 -3.49 -8.94 -4.10
N SER A 225 -2.73 -9.67 -3.28
CA SER A 225 -1.58 -10.48 -3.74
C SER A 225 -1.96 -11.82 -4.40
N VAL A 226 -3.24 -12.19 -4.42
CA VAL A 226 -3.70 -13.46 -5.00
C VAL A 226 -3.86 -13.32 -6.52
N TYR A 227 -3.06 -14.09 -7.27
CA TYR A 227 -3.00 -14.02 -8.74
C TYR A 227 -4.36 -14.05 -9.45
N LEU A 228 -5.29 -14.90 -9.01
CA LEU A 228 -6.61 -15.01 -9.64
C LEU A 228 -7.46 -13.74 -9.46
N LEU A 229 -7.38 -13.11 -8.28
CA LEU A 229 -8.06 -11.85 -8.01
C LEU A 229 -7.46 -10.73 -8.88
N GLN A 230 -6.14 -10.63 -8.91
CA GLN A 230 -5.44 -9.63 -9.74
C GLN A 230 -5.78 -9.79 -11.22
N LYS A 231 -5.84 -11.03 -11.72
CA LYS A 231 -6.20 -11.30 -13.11
C LYS A 231 -7.62 -10.87 -13.43
N ALA A 232 -8.55 -10.99 -12.47
CA ALA A 232 -9.93 -10.50 -12.61
C ALA A 232 -10.01 -8.97 -12.60
N LEU A 233 -9.19 -8.30 -11.78
CA LEU A 233 -9.14 -6.83 -11.67
C LEU A 233 -8.33 -6.14 -12.76
N MET A 234 -7.49 -6.87 -13.49
CA MET A 234 -6.58 -6.36 -14.51
C MET A 234 -7.19 -5.34 -15.50
N PRO A 235 -8.41 -5.53 -16.05
CA PRO A 235 -9.01 -4.53 -16.94
C PRO A 235 -9.22 -3.17 -16.27
N VAL A 236 -9.67 -3.17 -15.01
CA VAL A 236 -9.91 -1.95 -14.24
C VAL A 236 -8.58 -1.29 -13.86
N LEU A 237 -7.57 -2.08 -13.49
CA LEU A 237 -6.22 -1.58 -13.20
C LEU A 237 -5.58 -0.91 -14.42
N LEU A 238 -5.67 -1.55 -15.60
CA LEU A 238 -5.14 -0.97 -16.84
C LEU A 238 -5.86 0.34 -17.20
N GLN A 239 -7.17 0.41 -16.97
CA GLN A 239 -7.94 1.64 -17.18
C GLN A 239 -7.53 2.75 -16.20
N GLY A 240 -7.41 2.44 -14.91
CA GLY A 240 -6.98 3.38 -13.88
C GLY A 240 -5.57 3.92 -14.13
N GLN A 241 -4.63 3.04 -14.50
CA GLN A 241 -3.29 3.44 -14.90
C GLN A 241 -3.31 4.33 -16.14
N ALA A 242 -4.12 4.01 -17.15
CA ALA A 242 -4.25 4.85 -18.34
C ALA A 242 -4.79 6.24 -18.00
N ARG A 243 -5.80 6.33 -17.13
CA ARG A 243 -6.33 7.61 -16.62
C ARG A 243 -5.23 8.45 -15.98
N LEU A 244 -4.45 7.87 -15.07
CA LEU A 244 -3.37 8.59 -14.40
C LEU A 244 -2.29 9.08 -15.37
N VAL A 245 -1.92 8.28 -16.37
CA VAL A 245 -0.91 8.66 -17.37
C VAL A 245 -1.43 9.72 -18.35
N GLU A 246 -2.63 9.54 -18.90
CA GLU A 246 -3.17 10.36 -19.99
C GLU A 246 -3.85 11.64 -19.49
N GLU A 247 -4.61 11.57 -18.40
CA GLU A 247 -5.39 12.70 -17.88
C GLU A 247 -4.63 13.48 -16.81
N CYS A 248 -3.76 12.81 -16.04
CA CYS A 248 -3.06 13.41 -14.90
C CYS A 248 -1.55 13.59 -15.13
N ASN A 249 -1.04 13.32 -16.34
CA ASN A 249 0.40 13.38 -16.66
C ASN A 249 1.29 12.52 -15.74
N GLY A 250 0.74 11.40 -15.28
CA GLY A 250 1.43 10.45 -14.41
C GLY A 250 2.64 9.80 -15.08
N ARG A 251 3.71 9.64 -14.30
CA ARG A 251 4.97 9.01 -14.70
C ARG A 251 5.15 7.73 -13.91
N ARG A 252 5.02 6.59 -14.57
CA ARG A 252 5.27 5.28 -13.97
C ARG A 252 6.78 5.06 -13.79
N ALA A 253 7.17 4.43 -12.69
CA ALA A 253 8.55 4.07 -12.41
C ALA A 253 8.64 2.70 -11.73
N LYS A 254 9.72 1.96 -12.03
CA LYS A 254 10.08 0.72 -11.33
C LYS A 254 11.18 1.00 -10.31
N LEU A 255 10.90 0.72 -9.04
CA LEU A 255 11.87 0.86 -7.95
C LEU A 255 12.39 -0.52 -7.52
N LEU A 256 13.70 -0.69 -7.32
CA LEU A 256 14.27 -1.93 -6.78
C LEU A 256 14.57 -1.78 -5.28
N ALA A 257 13.80 -2.49 -4.46
CA ALA A 257 13.95 -2.53 -3.01
C ALA A 257 15.15 -3.40 -2.56
N CYS A 258 15.53 -3.28 -1.29
CA CYS A 258 16.72 -3.93 -0.72
C CYS A 258 16.64 -5.46 -0.61
N ASP A 259 15.43 -6.03 -0.68
CA ASP A 259 15.19 -7.47 -0.76
C ASP A 259 15.10 -8.00 -2.20
N GLY A 260 15.37 -7.14 -3.19
CA GLY A 260 15.31 -7.47 -4.61
C GLY A 260 13.91 -7.42 -5.21
N ASN A 261 12.88 -7.01 -4.45
CA ASN A 261 11.56 -6.80 -5.01
C ASN A 261 11.52 -5.54 -5.88
N GLU A 262 10.98 -5.69 -7.09
CA GLU A 262 10.61 -4.59 -7.97
C GLU A 262 9.23 -4.06 -7.57
N ILE A 263 9.14 -2.77 -7.27
CA ILE A 263 7.94 -2.06 -6.81
C ILE A 263 7.44 -1.14 -7.92
N ASP A 264 6.16 -1.30 -8.27
CA ASP A 264 5.47 -0.51 -9.29
C ASP A 264 4.89 0.76 -8.67
N THR A 265 5.25 1.91 -9.25
CA THR A 265 4.90 3.23 -8.74
C THR A 265 4.44 4.15 -9.86
N ILE A 266 3.65 5.17 -9.49
CA ILE A 266 3.27 6.26 -10.38
C ILE A 266 3.38 7.59 -9.65
N PHE A 267 4.00 8.56 -10.30
CA PHE A 267 4.17 9.91 -9.78
C PHE A 267 3.40 10.92 -10.64
N VAL A 268 2.59 11.75 -10.00
CA VAL A 268 1.94 12.92 -10.61
C VAL A 268 2.52 14.18 -9.98
N ASP A 269 3.21 14.97 -10.80
CA ASP A 269 3.85 16.22 -10.36
C ASP A 269 2.91 17.41 -10.55
N ARG A 270 2.56 18.08 -9.45
CA ARG A 270 1.71 19.28 -9.42
C ARG A 270 2.49 20.55 -9.09
N ARG A 271 3.82 20.52 -8.92
CA ARG A 271 4.60 21.72 -8.56
C ARG A 271 4.52 22.86 -9.59
N GLY A 272 4.16 22.55 -10.84
CA GLY A 272 3.97 23.51 -11.92
C GLY A 272 2.53 24.00 -12.12
N THR A 273 1.57 23.60 -11.29
CA THR A 273 0.18 24.08 -11.38
C THR A 273 -0.01 25.34 -10.55
N ALA A 274 -1.17 26.00 -10.70
CA ALA A 274 -1.54 27.17 -9.88
C ALA A 274 -1.92 26.81 -8.43
N GLU A 275 -1.97 25.51 -8.10
CA GLU A 275 -2.39 25.02 -6.78
C GLU A 275 -1.21 24.98 -5.82
N PRO A 276 -1.23 25.73 -4.69
CA PRO A 276 -0.12 25.74 -3.74
C PRO A 276 0.14 24.37 -3.11
N GLN A 277 -0.88 23.52 -3.00
CA GLN A 277 -0.80 22.14 -2.50
C GLN A 277 0.17 21.29 -3.33
N GLY A 278 0.39 21.62 -4.61
CA GLY A 278 1.26 20.88 -5.50
C GLY A 278 2.72 20.82 -5.05
N GLN A 279 3.15 21.72 -4.16
CA GLN A 279 4.49 21.71 -3.56
C GLN A 279 4.69 20.55 -2.56
N LYS A 280 3.60 20.04 -1.99
CA LYS A 280 3.65 18.88 -1.10
C LYS A 280 3.41 17.58 -1.87
N LEU A 281 4.11 16.52 -1.46
CA LEU A 281 3.94 15.18 -1.99
C LEU A 281 3.11 14.34 -1.02
N VAL A 282 2.02 13.76 -1.50
CA VAL A 282 1.29 12.72 -0.77
C VAL A 282 1.74 11.34 -1.27
N ILE A 283 2.33 10.54 -0.39
CA ILE A 283 2.64 9.13 -0.65
C ILE A 283 1.44 8.30 -0.18
N CYS A 284 0.82 7.58 -1.10
CA CYS A 284 -0.42 6.84 -0.89
C CYS A 284 -0.15 5.36 -0.57
N CYS A 285 -0.55 4.92 0.61
CA CYS A 285 -0.44 3.52 1.08
C CYS A 285 -1.80 2.84 1.05
N GLU A 286 -1.93 1.88 0.14
CA GLU A 286 -3.20 1.23 -0.17
C GLU A 286 -3.68 0.22 0.89
N GLY A 287 -4.93 -0.20 0.74
CA GLY A 287 -5.55 -1.25 1.54
C GLY A 287 -5.17 -2.67 1.08
N ASN A 288 -5.68 -3.69 1.77
CA ASN A 288 -5.30 -5.09 1.55
C ASN A 288 -5.74 -5.72 0.21
N ALA A 289 -6.63 -5.04 -0.51
CA ALA A 289 -7.01 -5.27 -1.89
C ALA A 289 -7.01 -3.95 -2.70
N GLY A 290 -6.34 -2.92 -2.17
CA GLY A 290 -6.18 -1.63 -2.82
C GLY A 290 -5.02 -1.66 -3.80
N PHE A 291 -5.14 -0.86 -4.85
CA PHE A 291 -4.14 -0.70 -5.90
C PHE A 291 -4.07 0.79 -6.24
N TYR A 292 -2.87 1.32 -6.45
CA TYR A 292 -2.73 2.77 -6.68
C TYR A 292 -3.54 3.24 -7.90
N GLU A 293 -3.80 2.36 -8.86
CA GLU A 293 -4.52 2.66 -10.09
C GLU A 293 -5.97 3.11 -9.84
N VAL A 294 -6.57 2.66 -8.74
CA VAL A 294 -8.01 2.84 -8.45
C VAL A 294 -8.31 3.15 -6.98
N GLY A 295 -7.28 3.26 -6.16
CA GLY A 295 -7.38 3.38 -4.71
C GLY A 295 -7.25 4.81 -4.21
N CYS A 296 -6.52 4.97 -3.11
CA CYS A 296 -6.42 6.19 -2.33
C CYS A 296 -5.66 7.35 -3.02
N VAL A 297 -5.06 7.12 -4.19
CA VAL A 297 -4.38 8.15 -5.02
C VAL A 297 -5.32 9.25 -5.50
N SER A 298 -6.60 8.94 -5.76
CA SER A 298 -7.55 9.90 -6.35
C SER A 298 -7.82 11.10 -5.43
N THR A 299 -8.09 10.86 -4.15
CA THR A 299 -8.45 11.90 -3.18
C THR A 299 -7.40 13.02 -3.05
N PRO A 300 -6.11 12.75 -2.75
CA PRO A 300 -5.11 13.81 -2.66
C PRO A 300 -4.84 14.47 -4.02
N LEU A 301 -4.98 13.74 -5.12
CA LEU A 301 -4.80 14.28 -6.47
C LEU A 301 -5.90 15.29 -6.84
N GLU A 302 -7.15 14.97 -6.48
CA GLU A 302 -8.30 15.88 -6.62
C GLU A 302 -8.22 17.06 -5.63
N ALA A 303 -7.53 16.88 -4.49
CA ALA A 303 -7.21 17.95 -3.55
C ALA A 303 -6.03 18.85 -3.99
N GLY A 304 -5.44 18.60 -5.16
CA GLY A 304 -4.40 19.44 -5.78
C GLY A 304 -2.95 19.14 -5.38
N TYR A 305 -2.69 18.05 -4.65
CA TYR A 305 -1.34 17.67 -4.23
C TYR A 305 -0.56 16.98 -5.35
N SER A 306 0.78 17.04 -5.28
CA SER A 306 1.60 16.05 -5.98
C SER A 306 1.39 14.69 -5.32
N VAL A 307 1.33 13.61 -6.08
CA VAL A 307 1.01 12.26 -5.53
C VAL A 307 2.00 11.21 -6.03
N LEU A 308 2.46 10.36 -5.11
CA LEU A 308 3.21 9.14 -5.40
C LEU A 308 2.39 7.94 -4.93
N GLY A 309 1.80 7.23 -5.90
CA GLY A 309 1.13 5.96 -5.68
C GLY A 309 2.09 4.79 -5.86
N TRP A 310 1.92 3.73 -5.08
CA TRP A 310 2.72 2.52 -5.19
C TRP A 310 1.90 1.27 -4.86
N ASN A 311 2.28 0.13 -5.44
CA ASN A 311 1.63 -1.15 -5.19
C ASN A 311 2.47 -2.01 -4.23
N HIS A 312 1.81 -2.59 -3.23
CA HIS A 312 2.40 -3.54 -2.27
C HIS A 312 3.21 -4.66 -2.99
N PRO A 313 4.27 -5.20 -2.37
CA PRO A 313 4.90 -6.44 -2.82
C PRO A 313 3.89 -7.53 -3.20
N GLY A 314 3.98 -8.00 -4.45
CA GLY A 314 3.09 -9.02 -5.02
C GLY A 314 1.75 -8.51 -5.55
N PHE A 315 1.50 -7.19 -5.59
CA PHE A 315 0.30 -6.58 -6.17
C PHE A 315 0.58 -6.03 -7.57
N ALA A 316 -0.31 -6.35 -8.51
CA ALA A 316 -0.28 -5.89 -9.89
C ALA A 316 1.11 -6.04 -10.54
N GLY A 317 1.80 -4.94 -10.82
CA GLY A 317 3.16 -4.95 -11.35
C GLY A 317 4.21 -5.39 -10.33
N SER A 318 4.03 -5.08 -9.05
CA SER A 318 5.02 -5.32 -8.01
C SER A 318 5.31 -6.82 -7.81
N THR A 319 6.58 -7.15 -7.66
CA THR A 319 7.05 -8.51 -7.38
C THR A 319 7.09 -8.81 -5.88
N GLY A 320 7.40 -10.06 -5.51
CA GLY A 320 7.50 -10.45 -4.11
C GLY A 320 6.17 -10.80 -3.47
N VAL A 321 6.11 -10.65 -2.15
CA VAL A 321 4.96 -11.02 -1.31
C VAL A 321 4.83 -10.06 -0.13
N PRO A 322 3.61 -9.77 0.36
CA PRO A 322 3.39 -8.71 1.35
C PRO A 322 3.56 -9.23 2.79
N PHE A 323 4.79 -9.58 3.17
CA PHE A 323 5.13 -9.72 4.59
C PHE A 323 5.54 -8.37 5.18
N PRO A 324 5.40 -8.15 6.51
CA PRO A 324 5.78 -6.89 7.15
C PRO A 324 7.17 -6.37 6.76
N GLN A 325 8.15 -7.25 6.60
CA GLN A 325 9.50 -6.87 6.18
C GLN A 325 9.54 -6.38 4.72
N ASN A 326 8.84 -7.05 3.81
CA ASN A 326 8.79 -6.66 2.40
C ASN A 326 8.04 -5.33 2.24
N GLU A 327 6.96 -5.14 3.00
CA GLU A 327 6.20 -3.89 3.07
C GLU A 327 7.08 -2.71 3.49
N ALA A 328 7.87 -2.88 4.57
CA ALA A 328 8.80 -1.86 5.03
C ALA A 328 9.94 -1.59 4.03
N ASN A 329 10.51 -2.65 3.41
CA ASN A 329 11.53 -2.49 2.38
C ASN A 329 11.01 -1.75 1.14
N ALA A 330 9.76 -2.01 0.75
CA ALA A 330 9.11 -1.32 -0.36
C ALA A 330 8.84 0.15 -0.02
N MET A 331 8.33 0.43 1.18
CA MET A 331 8.10 1.80 1.63
C MET A 331 9.40 2.61 1.73
N ASP A 332 10.48 1.99 2.18
CA ASP A 332 11.81 2.60 2.25
C ASP A 332 12.29 3.12 0.87
N VAL A 333 12.26 2.25 -0.15
CA VAL A 333 12.70 2.66 -1.50
C VAL A 333 11.76 3.70 -2.12
N VAL A 334 10.46 3.68 -1.78
CA VAL A 334 9.48 4.69 -2.22
C VAL A 334 9.81 6.07 -1.63
N VAL A 335 10.10 6.15 -0.33
CA VAL A 335 10.50 7.41 0.33
C VAL A 335 11.85 7.89 -0.21
N GLN A 336 12.84 7.01 -0.36
CA GLN A 336 14.14 7.37 -0.93
C GLN A 336 14.02 7.87 -2.38
N PHE A 337 13.15 7.27 -3.19
CA PHE A 337 12.87 7.74 -4.53
C PHE A 337 12.27 9.16 -4.52
N ALA A 338 11.32 9.43 -3.62
CA ALA A 338 10.73 10.75 -3.47
C ALA A 338 11.78 11.83 -3.15
N ILE A 339 12.72 11.52 -2.25
CA ILE A 339 13.77 12.46 -1.82
C ILE A 339 14.82 12.63 -2.91
N HIS A 340 15.43 11.53 -3.33
CA HIS A 340 16.66 11.56 -4.12
C HIS A 340 16.43 11.70 -5.62
N ARG A 341 15.25 11.28 -6.11
CA ARG A 341 14.92 11.31 -7.55
C ARG A 341 13.84 12.32 -7.90
N LEU A 342 12.79 12.45 -7.08
CA LEU A 342 11.72 13.41 -7.32
C LEU A 342 12.02 14.80 -6.71
N GLY A 343 12.97 14.88 -5.77
CA GLY A 343 13.48 16.13 -5.21
C GLY A 343 12.56 16.79 -4.18
N PHE A 344 11.72 16.00 -3.49
CA PHE A 344 10.94 16.51 -2.35
C PHE A 344 11.77 16.44 -1.08
N GLN A 345 11.60 17.43 -0.20
CA GLN A 345 12.16 17.35 1.15
C GLN A 345 11.22 16.58 2.07
N LEU A 346 11.75 15.97 3.14
CA LEU A 346 10.95 15.22 4.10
C LEU A 346 9.79 16.06 4.68
N GLN A 347 10.05 17.32 5.01
CA GLN A 347 9.04 18.26 5.52
C GLN A 347 7.90 18.60 4.53
N ASP A 348 8.07 18.25 3.25
CA ASP A 348 7.06 18.43 2.20
C ASP A 348 6.34 17.12 1.84
N ILE A 349 6.70 16.00 2.49
CA ILE A 349 6.11 14.68 2.26
C ILE A 349 5.03 14.42 3.31
N ILE A 350 3.85 14.03 2.86
CA ILE A 350 2.72 13.57 3.66
C ILE A 350 2.54 12.09 3.37
N ILE A 351 2.37 11.27 4.40
CA ILE A 351 1.98 9.87 4.20
C ILE A 351 0.49 9.72 4.45
N TYR A 352 -0.23 9.30 3.42
CA TYR A 352 -1.65 8.98 3.50
C TYR A 352 -1.84 7.48 3.38
N ALA A 353 -2.56 6.88 4.31
CA ALA A 353 -2.83 5.46 4.30
C ALA A 353 -4.30 5.14 4.51
N TRP A 354 -4.74 4.08 3.83
CA TRP A 354 -6.04 3.48 4.05
C TRP A 354 -5.89 2.08 4.66
N SER A 355 -6.63 1.79 5.73
CA SER A 355 -6.74 0.44 6.30
C SER A 355 -5.38 -0.15 6.70
N ILE A 356 -5.04 -1.34 6.16
CA ILE A 356 -3.78 -2.04 6.40
C ILE A 356 -2.54 -1.23 5.97
N GLY A 357 -2.68 -0.30 5.03
CA GLY A 357 -1.61 0.62 4.64
C GLY A 357 -1.12 1.48 5.81
N GLY A 358 -1.88 1.56 6.91
CA GLY A 358 -1.43 2.20 8.13
C GLY A 358 -0.14 1.60 8.69
N PHE A 359 0.13 0.30 8.46
CA PHE A 359 1.40 -0.30 8.87
C PHE A 359 2.59 0.32 8.14
N THR A 360 2.53 0.45 6.82
CA THR A 360 3.63 1.04 6.04
C THR A 360 3.77 2.52 6.34
N ALA A 361 2.65 3.23 6.53
CA ALA A 361 2.68 4.64 6.88
C ALA A 361 3.28 4.94 8.24
N THR A 362 2.88 4.18 9.27
CA THR A 362 3.42 4.34 10.62
C THR A 362 4.89 3.89 10.68
N TRP A 363 5.29 2.89 9.90
CA TRP A 363 6.70 2.52 9.77
C TRP A 363 7.53 3.63 9.13
N ALA A 364 7.03 4.27 8.07
CA ALA A 364 7.71 5.39 7.43
C ALA A 364 7.83 6.58 8.38
N ALA A 365 6.76 6.94 9.08
CA ALA A 365 6.76 8.03 10.05
C ALA A 365 7.75 7.81 11.20
N MET A 366 7.87 6.56 11.69
CA MET A 366 8.87 6.19 12.68
C MET A 366 10.30 6.29 12.15
N SER A 367 10.52 5.91 10.89
CA SER A 367 11.87 5.77 10.30
C SER A 367 12.38 7.08 9.68
N TYR A 368 11.46 7.95 9.28
CA TYR A 368 11.69 9.26 8.68
C TYR A 368 10.95 10.32 9.52
N PRO A 369 11.48 10.69 10.70
CA PRO A 369 10.75 11.52 11.67
C PRO A 369 10.46 12.94 11.18
N ASP A 370 11.19 13.43 10.18
CA ASP A 370 11.03 14.77 9.60
C ASP A 370 9.93 14.87 8.53
N ILE A 371 9.17 13.79 8.31
CA ILE A 371 7.99 13.80 7.41
C ILE A 371 6.99 14.87 7.89
N SER A 372 6.31 15.52 6.95
CA SER A 372 5.37 16.64 7.21
C SER A 372 4.19 16.24 8.08
N ALA A 373 3.55 15.11 7.76
CA ALA A 373 2.28 14.69 8.34
C ALA A 373 1.94 13.23 8.02
N VAL A 374 1.14 12.62 8.89
CA VAL A 374 0.55 11.28 8.67
C VAL A 374 -0.97 11.37 8.75
N ILE A 375 -1.65 10.86 7.73
CA ILE A 375 -3.12 10.76 7.67
C ILE A 375 -3.49 9.28 7.56
N LEU A 376 -4.21 8.74 8.56
CA LEU A 376 -4.62 7.34 8.61
C LEU A 376 -6.15 7.24 8.51
N ASP A 377 -6.65 6.81 7.36
CA ASP A 377 -8.08 6.56 7.11
C ASP A 377 -8.41 5.09 7.35
N ALA A 378 -9.40 4.84 8.22
CA ALA A 378 -9.91 3.51 8.52
C ALA A 378 -8.81 2.53 8.98
N SER A 379 -7.80 3.00 9.70
CA SER A 379 -6.70 2.16 10.18
C SER A 379 -6.94 1.65 11.60
N PHE A 380 -6.00 0.85 12.09
CA PHE A 380 -6.08 0.13 13.35
C PHE A 380 -4.77 0.19 14.12
N ASP A 381 -4.81 -0.14 15.40
CA ASP A 381 -3.66 -0.13 16.31
C ASP A 381 -2.83 -1.43 16.27
N ASP A 382 -3.51 -2.57 16.18
CA ASP A 382 -2.94 -3.91 16.27
C ASP A 382 -3.77 -4.93 15.44
N LEU A 383 -3.09 -5.82 14.72
CA LEU A 383 -3.76 -6.81 13.87
C LEU A 383 -4.46 -7.95 14.65
N VAL A 384 -3.98 -8.31 15.84
CA VAL A 384 -4.45 -9.53 16.54
C VAL A 384 -5.95 -9.50 16.82
N PRO A 385 -6.55 -8.41 17.36
CA PRO A 385 -7.99 -8.36 17.59
C PRO A 385 -8.82 -8.57 16.31
N LEU A 386 -8.40 -7.97 15.19
CA LEU A 386 -9.07 -8.11 13.90
C LEU A 386 -8.97 -9.53 13.34
N ALA A 387 -7.79 -10.15 13.44
CA ALA A 387 -7.59 -11.53 13.03
C ALA A 387 -8.46 -12.50 13.85
N LEU A 388 -8.65 -12.22 15.14
CA LEU A 388 -9.46 -13.06 16.02
C LEU A 388 -10.97 -12.89 15.80
N LYS A 389 -11.44 -11.74 15.27
CA LYS A 389 -12.84 -11.58 14.84
C LYS A 389 -13.20 -12.52 13.69
N VAL A 390 -12.26 -12.74 12.75
CA VAL A 390 -12.51 -13.50 11.52
C VAL A 390 -12.26 -15.01 11.70
N MET A 391 -11.34 -15.38 12.58
CA MET A 391 -10.90 -16.77 12.74
C MET A 391 -11.72 -17.51 13.82
N PRO A 392 -11.88 -18.85 13.72
CA PRO A 392 -12.58 -19.63 14.74
C PRO A 392 -11.92 -19.50 16.13
N ASP A 393 -12.73 -19.35 17.18
CA ASP A 393 -12.26 -19.20 18.57
C ASP A 393 -11.34 -20.34 19.02
N SER A 394 -11.62 -21.56 18.56
CA SER A 394 -10.79 -22.75 18.85
C SER A 394 -9.34 -22.61 18.38
N TRP A 395 -9.05 -21.69 17.46
CA TRP A 395 -7.72 -21.45 16.89
C TRP A 395 -7.03 -20.21 17.47
N ARG A 396 -7.64 -19.53 18.45
CA ARG A 396 -7.14 -18.27 19.03
C ARG A 396 -5.64 -18.29 19.31
N GLY A 397 -5.15 -19.30 20.02
CA GLY A 397 -3.72 -19.41 20.38
C GLY A 397 -2.80 -19.54 19.16
N LEU A 398 -3.20 -20.31 18.15
CA LEU A 398 -2.44 -20.47 16.90
C LEU A 398 -2.45 -19.18 16.09
N VAL A 399 -3.61 -18.51 15.97
CA VAL A 399 -3.76 -17.25 15.24
C VAL A 399 -2.90 -16.16 15.88
N THR A 400 -3.03 -15.94 17.20
CA THR A 400 -2.22 -14.96 17.93
C THR A 400 -0.73 -15.22 17.74
N ARG A 401 -0.29 -16.48 17.89
CA ARG A 401 1.11 -16.85 17.66
C ARG A 401 1.55 -16.53 16.24
N THR A 402 0.77 -16.93 15.24
CA THR A 402 1.11 -16.77 13.83
C THR A 402 1.20 -15.29 13.45
N VAL A 403 0.24 -14.48 13.88
CA VAL A 403 0.24 -13.03 13.67
C VAL A 403 1.48 -12.41 14.32
N ARG A 404 1.70 -12.64 15.62
CA ARG A 404 2.84 -12.03 16.33
C ARG A 404 4.21 -12.44 15.80
N GLN A 405 4.36 -13.64 15.23
CA GLN A 405 5.65 -14.14 14.75
C GLN A 405 5.94 -13.81 13.30
N HIS A 406 4.93 -13.73 12.44
CA HIS A 406 5.12 -13.67 10.99
C HIS A 406 4.38 -12.53 10.30
N LEU A 407 3.32 -11.99 10.92
CA LEU A 407 2.42 -10.99 10.32
C LEU A 407 2.16 -9.84 11.31
N ASN A 408 3.16 -9.47 12.12
CA ASN A 408 2.96 -8.50 13.19
C ASN A 408 2.85 -7.09 12.63
N LEU A 409 1.64 -6.55 12.61
CA LEU A 409 1.37 -5.16 12.26
C LEU A 409 1.08 -4.38 13.55
N ASN A 410 2.08 -3.62 14.01
CA ASN A 410 2.09 -2.90 15.29
C ASN A 410 2.01 -1.38 15.08
N ASN A 411 1.00 -0.95 14.33
CA ASN A 411 0.84 0.44 13.87
C ASN A 411 0.92 1.46 15.02
N ALA A 412 0.26 1.18 16.15
CA ALA A 412 0.28 2.11 17.28
C ALA A 412 1.68 2.28 17.90
N GLU A 413 2.45 1.19 18.04
CA GLU A 413 3.82 1.26 18.59
C GLU A 413 4.75 2.05 17.67
N GLN A 414 4.56 1.92 16.35
CA GLN A 414 5.32 2.67 15.34
C GLN A 414 4.90 4.14 15.34
N LEU A 415 3.60 4.43 15.34
CA LEU A 415 3.04 5.79 15.33
C LEU A 415 3.45 6.59 16.57
N CYS A 416 3.53 5.94 17.74
CA CYS A 416 3.97 6.60 18.98
C CYS A 416 5.41 7.15 18.90
N ARG A 417 6.25 6.65 17.98
CA ARG A 417 7.62 7.13 17.80
C ARG A 417 7.73 8.34 16.87
N TYR A 418 6.63 8.73 16.24
CA TYR A 418 6.57 9.87 15.35
C TYR A 418 6.12 11.11 16.10
N GLN A 419 6.93 12.17 16.04
CA GLN A 419 6.69 13.43 16.75
C GLN A 419 5.81 14.40 15.97
N GLY A 420 5.68 14.23 14.65
CA GLY A 420 4.97 15.18 13.81
C GLY A 420 3.43 15.07 13.84
N PRO A 421 2.73 15.87 13.04
CA PRO A 421 1.26 15.92 12.97
C PRO A 421 0.60 14.62 12.51
N VAL A 422 -0.48 14.20 13.18
CA VAL A 422 -1.23 12.96 12.89
C VAL A 422 -2.73 13.24 12.85
N LEU A 423 -3.38 12.82 11.77
CA LEU A 423 -4.84 12.80 11.64
C LEU A 423 -5.31 11.36 11.48
N LEU A 424 -6.25 10.95 12.33
CA LEU A 424 -6.94 9.69 12.23
C LEU A 424 -8.35 9.95 11.69
N ILE A 425 -8.73 9.27 10.61
CA ILE A 425 -10.09 9.33 10.08
C ILE A 425 -10.79 8.03 10.47
N ARG A 426 -11.77 8.13 11.38
CA ARG A 426 -12.56 6.99 11.85
C ARG A 426 -13.87 6.93 11.07
N ARG A 427 -14.06 5.82 10.37
CA ARG A 427 -15.31 5.51 9.68
C ARG A 427 -16.33 4.98 10.68
N THR A 428 -17.45 5.67 10.84
CA THR A 428 -18.42 5.36 11.90
C THR A 428 -19.28 4.13 11.58
N LYS A 429 -19.36 3.70 10.31
CA LYS A 429 -20.07 2.50 9.86
C LYS A 429 -19.11 1.40 9.36
N ASP A 430 -17.90 1.36 9.91
CA ASP A 430 -16.85 0.44 9.47
C ASP A 430 -17.10 -1.02 9.92
N GLU A 431 -17.28 -1.90 8.95
CA GLU A 431 -17.54 -3.32 9.15
C GLU A 431 -16.25 -4.18 9.26
N ILE A 432 -15.11 -3.63 8.85
CA ILE A 432 -13.84 -4.34 8.73
C ILE A 432 -12.95 -4.11 9.95
N ILE A 433 -12.89 -2.86 10.43
CA ILE A 433 -11.96 -2.40 11.48
C ILE A 433 -12.60 -2.46 12.89
N THR A 434 -13.82 -2.98 12.98
CA THR A 434 -14.51 -3.31 14.24
C THR A 434 -14.19 -4.74 14.69
N THR A 435 -14.30 -5.03 15.99
CA THR A 435 -14.01 -6.36 16.56
C THR A 435 -15.24 -7.16 17.02
N THR A 436 -16.45 -6.60 16.92
CA THR A 436 -17.69 -7.28 17.32
C THR A 436 -18.60 -7.59 16.13
N VAL A 437 -19.58 -8.47 16.36
CA VAL A 437 -20.71 -8.76 15.46
C VAL A 437 -21.99 -8.84 16.32
N PRO A 438 -22.99 -7.94 16.13
CA PRO A 438 -23.04 -6.85 15.16
C PRO A 438 -21.97 -5.78 15.39
N GLU A 439 -21.75 -4.95 14.38
CA GLU A 439 -20.77 -3.87 14.41
C GLU A 439 -21.11 -2.87 15.52
N ASP A 440 -20.12 -2.54 16.33
CA ASP A 440 -20.19 -1.53 17.38
C ASP A 440 -19.07 -0.51 17.16
N ILE A 441 -19.43 0.77 17.17
CA ILE A 441 -18.48 1.89 16.99
C ILE A 441 -17.37 1.85 18.04
N MET A 442 -17.66 1.37 19.26
CA MET A 442 -16.66 1.25 20.31
C MET A 442 -15.61 0.19 20.04
N SER A 443 -15.98 -0.83 19.27
CA SER A 443 -15.08 -1.90 18.87
C SER A 443 -14.15 -1.50 17.70
N ASN A 444 -14.33 -0.30 17.13
CA ASN A 444 -13.50 0.19 16.05
C ASN A 444 -12.05 0.39 16.53
N ARG A 445 -11.07 -0.29 15.91
CA ARG A 445 -9.66 -0.23 16.31
C ARG A 445 -9.00 1.13 16.09
N GLY A 446 -9.62 2.04 15.34
CA GLY A 446 -9.21 3.45 15.30
C GLY A 446 -9.32 4.14 16.66
N ASN A 447 -10.24 3.71 17.52
CA ASN A 447 -10.38 4.19 18.90
C ASN A 447 -9.13 3.85 19.71
N ASP A 448 -8.73 2.58 19.73
CA ASP A 448 -7.51 2.14 20.42
C ASP A 448 -6.26 2.80 19.86
N LEU A 449 -6.20 3.07 18.56
CA LEU A 449 -5.09 3.78 17.93
C LEU A 449 -4.98 5.21 18.45
N LEU A 450 -6.10 5.95 18.49
CA LEU A 450 -6.16 7.29 19.08
C LEU A 450 -5.74 7.26 20.56
N LEU A 451 -6.34 6.37 21.34
CA LEU A 451 -6.08 6.30 22.77
C LEU A 451 -4.60 6.02 23.06
N LYS A 452 -3.98 5.06 22.36
CA LYS A 452 -2.55 4.77 22.51
C LYS A 452 -1.67 5.96 22.12
N LEU A 453 -2.00 6.66 21.03
CA LEU A 453 -1.27 7.86 20.61
C LEU A 453 -1.34 8.96 21.67
N LEU A 454 -2.54 9.28 22.17
CA LEU A 454 -2.72 10.32 23.17
C LEU A 454 -2.13 9.93 24.53
N GLN A 455 -2.25 8.67 24.94
CA GLN A 455 -1.63 8.16 26.17
C GLN A 455 -0.11 8.23 26.10
N HIS A 456 0.48 8.02 24.92
CA HIS A 456 1.91 8.20 24.71
C HIS A 456 2.29 9.68 24.73
N ARG A 457 1.61 10.54 23.97
CA ARG A 457 1.97 11.96 23.83
C ARG A 457 1.67 12.79 25.07
N TYR A 458 0.59 12.49 25.78
CA TYR A 458 0.06 13.29 26.90
C TYR A 458 -0.32 12.39 28.09
N PRO A 459 0.63 11.62 28.66
CA PRO A 459 0.35 10.61 29.68
C PRO A 459 -0.37 11.17 30.92
N ARG A 460 -0.07 12.41 31.31
CA ARG A 460 -0.71 13.05 32.48
C ARG A 460 -2.13 13.54 32.19
N VAL A 461 -2.39 14.04 30.98
CA VAL A 461 -3.75 14.40 30.52
C VAL A 461 -4.62 13.14 30.38
N MET A 462 -4.06 12.09 29.77
CA MET A 462 -4.71 10.82 29.52
C MET A 462 -4.65 9.84 30.71
N ALA A 463 -4.49 10.36 31.92
CA ALA A 463 -4.74 9.63 33.15
C ALA A 463 -6.21 9.14 33.22
N GLU A 464 -6.56 8.41 34.28
CA GLU A 464 -7.86 7.70 34.41
C GLU A 464 -9.09 8.56 34.03
N GLU A 465 -9.16 9.79 34.53
CA GLU A 465 -10.27 10.72 34.25
C GLU A 465 -10.34 11.17 32.79
N GLY A 466 -9.20 11.57 32.20
CA GLY A 466 -9.12 12.00 30.80
C GLY A 466 -9.44 10.84 29.85
N LEU A 467 -8.88 9.65 30.15
CA LEU A 467 -9.17 8.43 29.39
C LEU A 467 -10.66 8.08 29.42
N ARG A 468 -11.31 8.22 30.58
CA ARG A 468 -12.74 7.92 30.74
C ARG A 468 -13.61 8.83 29.88
N VAL A 469 -13.37 10.15 29.90
CA VAL A 469 -14.18 11.09 29.11
C VAL A 469 -13.94 10.94 27.60
N VAL A 470 -12.72 10.64 27.18
CA VAL A 470 -12.42 10.37 25.76
C VAL A 470 -13.11 9.07 25.32
N ARG A 471 -13.12 8.01 26.15
CA ARG A 471 -13.89 6.79 25.84
C ARG A 471 -15.38 7.07 25.69
N GLN A 472 -15.95 7.86 26.60
CA GLN A 472 -17.36 8.28 26.49
C GLN A 472 -17.61 9.08 25.20
N TRP A 473 -16.69 9.95 24.80
CA TRP A 473 -16.80 10.67 23.53
C TRP A 473 -16.70 9.75 22.32
N LEU A 474 -15.86 8.71 22.37
CA LEU A 474 -15.73 7.71 21.30
C LEU A 474 -16.98 6.82 21.16
N GLU A 475 -17.81 6.69 22.21
CA GLU A 475 -19.11 6.00 22.18
C GLU A 475 -20.15 6.77 21.36
N ALA A 476 -19.96 8.08 21.18
CA ALA A 476 -20.90 8.91 20.42
C ALA A 476 -21.00 8.42 18.97
N SER A 477 -22.23 8.15 18.56
CA SER A 477 -22.59 7.61 17.25
C SER A 477 -22.91 8.69 16.22
N SER A 478 -23.07 9.94 16.68
CA SER A 478 -23.41 11.08 15.85
C SER A 478 -22.67 12.35 16.28
N GLN A 479 -22.52 13.28 15.34
CA GLN A 479 -21.91 14.59 15.59
C GLN A 479 -22.64 15.40 16.68
N LEU A 480 -23.96 15.20 16.82
CA LEU A 480 -24.76 15.86 17.86
C LEU A 480 -24.39 15.33 19.27
N GLU A 481 -24.20 14.03 19.40
CA GLU A 481 -23.78 13.39 20.67
C GLU A 481 -22.36 13.81 21.04
N GLU A 482 -21.45 13.85 20.06
CA GLU A 482 -20.09 14.34 20.26
C GLU A 482 -20.08 15.78 20.78
N ALA A 483 -20.84 16.67 20.12
CA ALA A 483 -20.96 18.08 20.51
C ALA A 483 -21.62 18.25 21.89
N SER A 484 -22.59 17.39 22.22
CA SER A 484 -23.22 17.35 23.55
C SER A 484 -22.22 16.99 24.64
N ILE A 485 -21.36 16.00 24.43
CA ILE A 485 -20.30 15.62 25.38
C ILE A 485 -19.28 16.75 25.53
N TYR A 486 -18.87 17.36 24.41
CA TYR A 486 -17.93 18.48 24.41
C TYR A 486 -18.48 19.70 25.18
N SER A 487 -19.78 19.99 25.00
CA SER A 487 -20.46 21.08 25.71
C SER A 487 -20.67 20.77 27.19
N ARG A 488 -20.99 19.51 27.53
CA ARG A 488 -21.19 19.06 28.92
C ARG A 488 -19.95 19.23 29.80
N TRP A 489 -18.77 19.09 29.20
CA TRP A 489 -17.49 19.27 29.90
C TRP A 489 -16.91 20.68 29.75
N GLU A 490 -17.67 21.61 29.16
CA GLU A 490 -17.32 23.03 29.02
C GLU A 490 -15.92 23.22 28.43
N VAL A 491 -15.60 22.49 27.37
CA VAL A 491 -14.26 22.52 26.78
C VAL A 491 -13.99 23.88 26.13
N GLU A 492 -13.11 24.67 26.74
CA GLU A 492 -12.67 25.97 26.19
C GLU A 492 -11.43 25.80 25.29
N GLU A 493 -11.61 25.94 23.98
CA GLU A 493 -10.52 25.75 23.00
C GLU A 493 -9.35 26.72 23.20
N ASP A 494 -9.63 28.00 23.43
CA ASP A 494 -8.59 29.03 23.60
C ASP A 494 -7.74 28.77 24.85
N TRP A 495 -8.37 28.32 25.94
CA TRP A 495 -7.67 27.92 27.14
C TRP A 495 -6.80 26.67 26.89
N CYS A 496 -7.33 25.65 26.21
CA CYS A 496 -6.56 24.45 25.85
C CYS A 496 -5.32 24.79 25.01
N LEU A 497 -5.49 25.64 23.99
CA LEU A 497 -4.39 26.11 23.14
C LEU A 497 -3.35 26.90 23.94
N SER A 498 -3.79 27.78 24.83
CA SER A 498 -2.90 28.58 25.69
C SER A 498 -2.06 27.68 26.60
N VAL A 499 -2.66 26.68 27.25
CA VAL A 499 -1.97 25.72 28.10
C VAL A 499 -0.92 24.94 27.31
N LEU A 500 -1.29 24.40 26.14
CA LEU A 500 -0.37 23.60 25.32
C LEU A 500 0.78 24.44 24.77
N ARG A 501 0.51 25.65 24.27
CA ARG A 501 1.56 26.56 23.76
C ARG A 501 2.53 27.00 24.84
N SER A 502 2.00 27.30 26.03
CA SER A 502 2.83 27.64 27.19
C SER A 502 3.74 26.48 27.57
N TYR A 503 3.19 25.26 27.62
CA TYR A 503 3.98 24.07 27.92
C TYR A 503 5.07 23.82 26.86
N GLN A 504 4.73 23.91 25.58
CA GLN A 504 5.67 23.73 24.46
C GLN A 504 6.81 24.76 24.50
N ALA A 505 6.50 26.02 24.80
CA ALA A 505 7.49 27.08 24.90
C ALA A 505 8.51 26.84 26.02
N GLU A 506 8.08 26.22 27.12
CA GLU A 506 8.92 25.94 28.29
C GLU A 506 9.71 24.62 28.15
N HIS A 507 9.08 23.56 27.63
CA HIS A 507 9.62 22.19 27.64
C HIS A 507 10.07 21.67 26.26
N GLY A 508 9.75 22.40 25.18
CA GLY A 508 10.04 22.00 23.80
C GLY A 508 8.90 21.23 23.11
N PRO A 509 9.06 20.93 21.81
CA PRO A 509 8.03 20.30 20.99
C PRO A 509 7.93 18.78 21.14
N ASP A 510 8.94 18.14 21.72
CA ASP A 510 9.08 16.69 21.70
C ASP A 510 8.16 16.00 22.71
N PHE A 511 7.41 15.00 22.25
CA PHE A 511 6.63 14.11 23.12
C PHE A 511 7.55 13.06 23.79
N PRO A 512 7.17 12.54 24.97
CA PRO A 512 5.93 12.76 25.71
C PRO A 512 5.91 14.03 26.56
N TRP A 513 4.73 14.66 26.68
CA TRP A 513 4.50 15.85 27.51
C TRP A 513 3.87 15.47 28.85
N SER A 514 4.45 15.99 29.93
CA SER A 514 3.91 15.83 31.29
C SER A 514 2.87 16.90 31.65
N VAL A 515 2.39 17.67 30.66
CA VAL A 515 1.27 18.62 30.82
C VAL A 515 0.08 17.92 31.48
N GLY A 516 -0.49 18.51 32.54
CA GLY A 516 -1.57 17.90 33.31
C GLY A 516 -1.20 17.38 34.70
N GLU A 517 0.10 17.35 35.05
CA GLU A 517 0.59 16.91 36.37
C GLU A 517 0.01 17.75 37.52
N ASP A 518 0.08 19.08 37.39
CA ASP A 518 -0.44 20.02 38.40
C ASP A 518 -1.87 20.52 38.11
N MET A 519 -2.55 19.94 37.12
CA MET A 519 -3.89 20.37 36.71
C MET A 519 -4.99 19.73 37.56
N SER A 520 -6.13 20.42 37.68
CA SER A 520 -7.34 19.83 38.23
C SER A 520 -7.87 18.69 37.35
N ALA A 521 -8.73 17.85 37.90
CA ALA A 521 -9.39 16.79 37.12
C ALA A 521 -10.22 17.37 35.96
N ASP A 522 -10.89 18.50 36.16
CA ASP A 522 -11.66 19.19 35.12
C ASP A 522 -10.76 19.68 33.99
N GLY A 523 -9.63 20.32 34.33
CA GLY A 523 -8.69 20.78 33.32
C GLY A 523 -8.13 19.64 32.48
N ARG A 524 -7.80 18.50 33.10
CA ARG A 524 -7.37 17.30 32.36
C ARG A 524 -8.46 16.74 31.45
N ARG A 525 -9.73 16.73 31.90
CA ARG A 525 -10.87 16.26 31.09
C ARG A 525 -11.07 17.12 29.85
N GLN A 526 -11.07 18.44 30.02
CA GLN A 526 -11.19 19.37 28.90
C GLN A 526 -10.06 19.18 27.88
N LEU A 527 -8.82 19.13 28.36
CA LEU A 527 -7.66 18.99 27.50
C LEU A 527 -7.64 17.64 26.77
N ALA A 528 -8.07 16.56 27.43
CA ALA A 528 -8.19 15.24 26.81
C ALA A 528 -9.20 15.22 25.65
N LEU A 529 -10.39 15.81 25.85
CA LEU A 529 -11.43 15.91 24.82
C LEU A 529 -11.00 16.80 23.65
N PHE A 530 -10.38 17.95 23.95
CA PHE A 530 -9.81 18.83 22.94
C PHE A 530 -8.79 18.09 22.05
N LEU A 531 -7.82 17.41 22.68
CA LEU A 531 -6.80 16.66 21.96
C LEU A 531 -7.37 15.51 21.13
N ALA A 532 -8.39 14.80 21.64
CA ALA A 532 -9.09 13.75 20.90
C ALA A 532 -9.76 14.31 19.64
N GLN A 533 -10.46 15.43 19.74
CA GLN A 533 -11.11 16.08 18.61
C GLN A 533 -10.11 16.61 17.57
N LYS A 534 -8.93 17.10 17.99
CA LYS A 534 -7.91 17.57 17.04
C LYS A 534 -7.20 16.45 16.26
N HIS A 535 -7.17 15.22 16.80
CA HIS A 535 -6.48 14.09 16.17
C HIS A 535 -7.41 13.07 15.50
N LEU A 536 -8.71 13.08 15.80
CA LEU A 536 -9.69 12.15 15.23
C LEU A 536 -10.81 12.89 14.50
N HIS A 537 -10.98 12.59 13.23
CA HIS A 537 -12.11 13.04 12.42
C HIS A 537 -13.06 11.88 12.13
N ASN A 538 -14.35 12.06 12.43
CA ASN A 538 -15.37 11.06 12.11
C ASN A 538 -15.90 11.26 10.68
N PHE A 539 -15.96 10.16 9.94
CA PHE A 539 -16.53 10.12 8.60
C PHE A 539 -17.65 9.07 8.54
N GLU A 540 -18.88 9.52 8.27
CA GLU A 540 -20.03 8.63 8.20
C GLU A 540 -20.04 7.79 6.92
N ALA A 541 -19.31 6.69 6.93
CA ALA A 541 -19.21 5.79 5.78
C ALA A 541 -18.82 4.36 6.20
N THR A 542 -19.07 3.40 5.30
CA THR A 542 -18.54 2.04 5.36
C THR A 542 -17.06 1.99 4.94
N HIS A 543 -16.40 0.86 5.18
CA HIS A 543 -14.95 0.74 5.03
C HIS A 543 -14.42 1.10 3.63
N CYS A 544 -15.11 0.64 2.57
CA CYS A 544 -14.66 0.76 1.18
C CYS A 544 -15.18 2.00 0.44
N THR A 545 -15.92 2.89 1.11
CA THR A 545 -16.40 4.13 0.49
C THR A 545 -15.21 5.07 0.22
N PRO A 546 -14.99 5.60 -1.00
CA PRO A 546 -13.88 6.54 -1.23
C PRO A 546 -13.92 7.76 -0.30
N LEU A 547 -12.77 8.20 0.20
CA LEU A 547 -12.68 9.38 1.04
C LEU A 547 -12.91 10.65 0.19
N PRO A 548 -13.92 11.48 0.49
CA PRO A 548 -14.15 12.73 -0.23
C PRO A 548 -13.01 13.73 0.02
N VAL A 549 -12.74 14.59 -0.97
CA VAL A 549 -11.71 15.64 -0.88
C VAL A 549 -11.90 16.54 0.34
N GLN A 550 -13.15 16.84 0.73
CA GLN A 550 -13.41 17.71 1.89
C GLN A 550 -12.94 17.10 3.22
N ASN A 551 -12.82 15.77 3.29
CA ASN A 551 -12.38 15.03 4.47
C ASN A 551 -10.86 14.77 4.45
N PHE A 552 -10.16 15.04 3.34
CA PHE A 552 -8.72 14.97 3.25
C PHE A 552 -8.10 16.30 3.70
N GLN A 553 -7.85 16.41 5.00
CA GLN A 553 -7.36 17.63 5.63
C GLN A 553 -5.96 17.42 6.20
N MET A 554 -5.16 18.48 6.22
CA MET A 554 -3.87 18.45 6.91
C MET A 554 -4.11 18.24 8.42
N PRO A 555 -3.32 17.37 9.08
CA PRO A 555 -3.45 17.19 10.52
C PRO A 555 -3.18 18.48 11.29
N TRP A 556 -3.81 18.57 12.46
CA TRP A 556 -3.59 19.67 13.38
C TRP A 556 -2.13 19.74 13.84
N HIS A 557 -1.59 20.95 13.87
CA HIS A 557 -0.31 21.31 14.46
C HIS A 557 -0.54 22.49 15.42
N LEU A 558 0.08 22.44 16.60
CA LEU A 558 -0.09 23.44 17.66
C LEU A 558 0.48 24.81 17.28
#